data_AF-A0A8T4T2F6-F1
#
_entry.id   AF-A0A8T4T2F6-F1
#
_cell.length_a   1.000
_cell.length_b   1.000
_cell.length_c   1.000
_cell.angle_alpha   90.00
_cell.angle_beta   90.00
_cell.angle_gamma   90.00
#
_symmetry.space_group_name_H-M   'P 1'
#
loop_
_entity.id
_entity.type
_entity.pdbx_description
1 polymer ?
#
loop_
_entity_poly.entity_id
_entity_poly.type
_entity_poly.pdbx_seq_one_letter_code
_entity_poly.pdbx_strand_id
1 'polypeptide(L)'
;AIKDVMIWDPIAEKMKSITKNDILVQLKKMKANLKRYIMARTVGILVTVKPGQQYLENALKLKDMIEKKEKKAYIFIDDTLRLDLLENYPFIEAWVNTACPRIGTDDHVHIGQALGRRL
;
A
#
# COMPACT_ATOMS: atom_id res chain seq x y z
N ALA A 1 11.19 -5.28 -20.60
CA ALA A 1 11.41 -6.64 -20.08
C ALA A 1 11.92 -6.53 -18.64
N ILE A 2 11.55 -7.47 -17.77
CA ILE A 2 12.16 -7.58 -16.44
C ILE A 2 13.63 -7.97 -16.66
N LYS A 3 14.54 -7.17 -16.12
CA LYS A 3 15.98 -7.43 -16.14
C LYS A 3 16.39 -7.97 -14.79
N ASP A 4 17.38 -8.87 -14.78
CA ASP A 4 18.00 -9.30 -13.55
C ASP A 4 18.86 -8.17 -12.97
N VAL A 5 18.86 -8.03 -11.65
CA VAL A 5 19.58 -6.98 -10.93
C VAL A 5 20.52 -7.65 -9.93
N MET A 6 21.80 -7.30 -10.00
CA MET A 6 22.79 -7.76 -9.04
C MET A 6 22.96 -6.73 -7.93
N ILE A 7 23.02 -7.19 -6.69
CA ILE A 7 23.18 -6.39 -5.48
C ILE A 7 24.43 -6.91 -4.78
N TRP A 8 25.34 -6.01 -4.43
CA TRP A 8 26.47 -6.31 -3.57
C TRP A 8 26.24 -5.64 -2.21
N ASP A 9 26.32 -6.43 -1.14
CA ASP A 9 26.25 -5.98 0.24
C ASP A 9 27.68 -5.73 0.77
N PRO A 10 28.08 -4.47 1.03
CA PRO A 10 29.41 -4.14 1.53
C PRO A 10 29.75 -4.71 2.89
N ILE A 11 28.75 -4.89 3.74
CA ILE A 11 28.94 -5.24 5.15
C ILE A 11 29.03 -6.76 5.27
N ALA A 12 28.14 -7.46 4.55
CA ALA A 12 28.15 -8.91 4.53
C ALA A 12 29.15 -9.50 3.52
N GLU A 13 29.77 -8.66 2.68
CA GLU A 13 30.63 -9.03 1.55
C GLU A 13 30.00 -10.07 0.62
N LYS A 14 28.68 -9.97 0.41
CA LYS A 14 27.89 -10.95 -0.35
C LYS A 14 27.26 -10.33 -1.59
N MET A 15 27.24 -11.09 -2.67
CA MET A 15 26.43 -10.77 -3.84
C MET A 15 25.11 -11.54 -3.84
N LYS A 16 24.05 -10.83 -4.20
CA LYS A 16 22.71 -11.37 -4.40
C LYS A 16 22.19 -10.94 -5.77
N SER A 17 21.51 -11.83 -6.46
CA SER A 17 20.76 -11.49 -7.67
C SER A 17 19.26 -11.43 -7.35
N ILE A 18 18.59 -10.36 -7.77
CA ILE A 18 17.14 -10.31 -7.91
C ILE A 18 16.83 -10.72 -9.36
N THR A 19 16.13 -11.84 -9.49
CA THR A 19 15.73 -12.41 -10.77
C THR A 19 14.26 -12.11 -11.05
N LYS A 20 13.82 -12.46 -12.26
CA LYS A 20 12.40 -12.46 -12.60
C LYS A 20 11.53 -13.23 -11.60
N ASN A 21 12.00 -14.35 -11.05
CA ASN A 21 11.21 -15.15 -10.11
C ASN A 21 10.94 -14.41 -8.80
N ASP A 22 11.91 -13.64 -8.29
CA ASP A 22 11.75 -12.81 -7.10
C ASP A 22 10.67 -11.73 -7.29
N ILE A 23 10.65 -11.12 -8.49
CA ILE A 23 9.65 -10.10 -8.85
C ILE A 23 8.27 -10.73 -9.01
N LEU A 24 8.17 -11.92 -9.60
CA LEU A 24 6.88 -12.61 -9.80
C LEU A 24 6.15 -12.88 -8.48
N VAL A 25 6.87 -13.18 -7.40
CA VAL A 25 6.29 -13.33 -6.06
C VAL A 25 5.60 -12.04 -5.60
N GLN A 26 6.25 -10.89 -5.80
CA GLN A 26 5.69 -9.58 -5.43
C GLN A 26 4.48 -9.22 -6.29
N LEU A 27 4.56 -9.45 -7.61
CA LEU A 27 3.45 -9.23 -8.53
C LEU A 27 2.23 -10.08 -8.16
N LYS A 28 2.42 -11.32 -7.72
CA LYS A 28 1.34 -12.19 -7.24
C LYS A 28 0.64 -11.61 -6.02
N LYS A 29 1.40 -11.08 -5.05
CA LYS A 29 0.84 -10.39 -3.86
C LYS A 29 0.05 -9.14 -4.26
N MET A 30 0.61 -8.29 -5.13
CA MET A 30 -0.09 -7.09 -5.62
C MET A 30 -1.40 -7.43 -6.31
N LYS A 31 -1.41 -8.47 -7.16
CA LYS A 31 -2.63 -8.95 -7.83
C LYS A 31 -3.68 -9.45 -6.84
N ALA A 32 -3.26 -10.12 -5.77
CA ALA A 32 -4.17 -10.54 -4.71
C ALA A 32 -4.76 -9.34 -3.95
N ASN A 33 -3.94 -8.35 -3.59
CA ASN A 33 -4.41 -7.13 -2.92
C ASN A 33 -5.41 -6.37 -3.79
N LEU A 34 -5.13 -6.24 -5.10
CA LEU A 34 -6.03 -5.59 -6.05
C LEU A 34 -7.38 -6.30 -6.12
N LYS A 35 -7.41 -7.64 -6.16
CA LYS A 35 -8.66 -8.41 -6.13
C LYS A 35 -9.46 -8.11 -4.86
N ARG A 36 -8.81 -8.07 -3.69
CA ARG A 36 -9.49 -7.74 -2.42
C ARG A 36 -10.07 -6.33 -2.44
N TYR A 37 -9.33 -5.35 -2.95
CA TYR A 37 -9.81 -3.97 -3.12
C TYR A 37 -11.02 -3.87 -4.06
N ILE A 38 -11.00 -4.62 -5.18
CA ILE A 38 -12.14 -4.64 -6.12
C ILE A 38 -13.41 -5.14 -5.43
N MET A 39 -13.30 -6.13 -4.54
CA MET A 39 -14.45 -6.67 -3.79
C MET A 39 -14.88 -5.80 -2.58
N ALA A 40 -14.00 -4.93 -2.08
CA ALA A 40 -14.28 -4.11 -0.89
C ALA A 40 -15.36 -3.04 -1.14
N ARG A 41 -16.32 -2.91 -0.24
CA ARG A 41 -17.39 -1.89 -0.27
C ARG A 41 -17.00 -0.61 0.46
N THR A 42 -16.09 -0.72 1.42
CA THR A 42 -15.59 0.38 2.25
C THR A 42 -14.08 0.45 2.13
N VAL A 43 -13.57 1.66 1.87
CA VAL A 43 -12.15 1.92 1.65
C VAL A 43 -11.64 2.99 2.60
N GLY A 44 -10.54 2.72 3.28
CA GLY A 44 -9.79 3.69 4.05
C GLY A 44 -8.62 4.24 3.24
N ILE A 45 -8.46 5.56 3.19
CA ILE A 45 -7.38 6.25 2.49
C ILE A 45 -6.44 6.83 3.54
N LEU A 46 -5.20 6.36 3.59
CA LEU A 46 -4.19 6.81 4.54
C LEU A 46 -3.42 8.00 3.98
N VAL A 47 -3.39 9.10 4.73
CA VAL A 47 -2.69 10.35 4.42
C VAL A 47 -1.77 10.71 5.58
N THR A 48 -0.57 11.20 5.28
CA THR A 48 0.32 11.76 6.29
C THR A 48 0.40 13.29 6.20
N VAL A 49 0.60 13.95 7.34
CA VAL A 49 0.88 15.40 7.40
C VAL A 49 2.38 15.72 7.35
N LYS A 50 3.27 14.72 7.27
CA LYS A 50 4.71 14.95 7.21
C LYS A 50 5.09 15.79 5.98
N PRO A 51 5.90 16.85 6.16
CA PRO A 51 6.41 17.65 5.04
C PRO A 51 7.08 16.76 3.98
N GLY A 52 6.71 16.95 2.70
CA GLY A 52 7.19 16.13 1.58
C GLY A 52 6.44 14.82 1.32
N GLN A 53 5.51 14.43 2.20
CA GLN A 53 4.61 13.28 2.01
C GLN A 53 3.12 13.65 2.08
N GLN A 54 2.83 14.95 2.14
CA GLN A 54 1.48 15.47 2.28
C GLN A 54 0.74 15.45 0.94
N TYR A 55 -0.01 14.37 0.69
CA TYR A 55 -0.77 14.15 -0.55
C TYR A 55 -2.28 14.33 -0.38
N LEU A 56 -2.72 15.28 0.45
CA LEU A 56 -4.14 15.47 0.78
C LEU A 56 -5.01 15.72 -0.44
N GLU A 57 -4.57 16.58 -1.38
CA GLU A 57 -5.33 16.86 -2.61
C GLU A 57 -5.53 15.60 -3.46
N ASN A 58 -4.50 14.75 -3.54
CA ASN A 58 -4.58 13.47 -4.25
C ASN A 58 -5.51 12.49 -3.54
N ALA A 59 -5.53 12.48 -2.22
CA ALA A 59 -6.42 11.65 -1.43
C ALA A 59 -7.89 12.06 -1.59
N LEU A 60 -8.17 13.37 -1.67
CA LEU A 60 -9.50 13.89 -1.96
C LEU A 60 -9.96 13.47 -3.37
N LYS A 61 -9.12 13.66 -4.39
CA LYS A 61 -9.43 13.18 -5.76
C LYS A 61 -9.68 11.67 -5.81
N LEU A 62 -8.88 10.90 -5.07
CA LEU A 62 -9.06 9.45 -4.97
C LEU A 62 -10.39 9.09 -4.29
N LYS A 63 -10.76 9.80 -3.22
CA LYS A 63 -12.04 9.62 -2.53
C LYS A 63 -13.19 9.79 -3.51
N ASP A 64 -13.21 10.89 -4.27
CA ASP A 64 -14.24 11.16 -5.28
C ASP A 64 -14.32 10.05 -6.35
N MET A 65 -13.17 9.55 -6.81
CA MET A 65 -13.10 8.46 -7.78
C MET A 65 -13.64 7.13 -7.23
N ILE A 66 -13.46 6.86 -5.94
CA ILE A 66 -13.95 5.66 -5.27
C ILE A 66 -15.46 5.76 -5.06
N GLU A 67 -15.95 6.91 -4.61
CA GLU A 67 -17.38 7.15 -4.37
C GLU A 67 -18.20 7.12 -5.67
N LYS A 68 -17.64 7.61 -6.79
CA LYS A 68 -18.23 7.43 -8.14
C LYS A 68 -18.37 5.98 -8.58
N LYS A 69 -17.67 5.04 -7.93
CA LYS A 69 -17.78 3.60 -8.16
C LYS A 69 -18.65 2.91 -7.10
N GLU A 70 -19.52 3.68 -6.44
CA GLU A 70 -20.50 3.20 -5.45
C GLU A 70 -19.87 2.50 -4.23
N LYS A 71 -18.62 2.85 -3.89
CA LYS A 71 -17.93 2.42 -2.67
C LYS A 71 -17.90 3.56 -1.67
N LYS A 72 -17.92 3.27 -0.37
CA LYS A 72 -17.73 4.27 0.68
C LYS A 72 -16.25 4.52 0.90
N ALA A 73 -15.81 5.77 0.96
CA ALA A 73 -14.40 6.13 1.16
C ALA A 73 -14.21 7.06 2.37
N TYR A 74 -13.21 6.75 3.19
CA TYR A 74 -12.89 7.49 4.42
C TYR A 74 -11.42 7.89 4.41
N ILE A 75 -11.12 9.15 4.71
CA ILE A 75 -9.74 9.64 4.79
C ILE A 75 -9.30 9.59 6.25
N PHE A 76 -8.14 8.99 6.48
CA PHE A 76 -7.48 8.92 7.78
C PHE A 76 -6.17 9.67 7.68
N ILE A 77 -6.01 10.67 8.55
CA ILE A 77 -4.87 11.58 8.55
C ILE A 77 -4.09 11.36 9.84
N ASP A 78 -2.80 11.11 9.73
CA ASP A 78 -1.90 10.96 10.89
C ASP A 78 -0.52 11.56 10.56
N ASP A 79 0.26 11.94 11.57
CA ASP A 79 1.68 12.24 11.35
C ASP A 79 2.46 10.94 11.08
N THR A 80 2.29 9.95 11.95
CA THR A 80 2.99 8.67 11.86
C THR A 80 1.98 7.54 11.70
N LEU A 81 1.90 6.99 10.49
CA LEU A 81 0.99 5.88 10.19
C LEU A 81 1.37 4.63 10.99
N ARG A 82 0.54 4.33 11.98
CA ARG A 82 0.61 3.13 12.81
C ARG A 82 -0.36 2.07 12.29
N LEU A 83 0.17 1.04 11.65
CA LEU A 83 -0.64 0.03 10.95
C LEU A 83 -1.40 -0.88 11.94
N ASP A 84 -0.90 -0.99 13.18
CA ASP A 84 -1.57 -1.65 14.29
C ASP A 84 -2.90 -0.98 14.69
N LEU A 85 -3.03 0.34 14.49
CA LEU A 85 -4.25 1.07 14.83
C LEU A 85 -5.36 0.90 13.79
N LEU A 86 -5.07 0.31 12.63
CA LEU A 86 -6.07 0.09 11.57
C LEU A 86 -7.16 -0.89 12.00
N GLU A 87 -6.85 -1.81 12.91
CA GLU A 87 -7.80 -2.77 13.47
C GLU A 87 -8.95 -2.09 14.23
N ASN A 88 -8.75 -0.85 14.70
CA ASN A 88 -9.79 -0.05 15.35
C ASN A 88 -10.92 0.38 14.39
N TYR A 89 -10.74 0.19 13.08
CA TYR A 89 -11.72 0.51 12.05
C TYR A 89 -12.17 -0.76 11.31
N PRO A 90 -12.86 -1.70 12.00
CA PRO A 90 -13.21 -3.01 11.44
C PRO A 90 -14.19 -2.92 10.26
N PHE A 91 -14.89 -1.79 10.11
CA PHE A 91 -15.78 -1.53 8.98
C PHE A 91 -15.04 -1.22 7.68
N ILE A 92 -13.72 -1.01 7.69
CA ILE A 92 -12.91 -0.79 6.48
C ILE A 92 -12.48 -2.14 5.91
N GLU A 93 -12.90 -2.45 4.69
CA GLU A 93 -12.60 -3.74 4.03
C GLU A 93 -11.27 -3.69 3.26
N ALA A 94 -10.82 -2.51 2.82
CA ALA A 94 -9.54 -2.31 2.17
C ALA A 94 -8.92 -0.93 2.48
N TRP A 95 -7.59 -0.88 2.51
CA TRP A 95 -6.79 0.31 2.75
C TRP A 95 -6.00 0.70 1.51
N VAL A 96 -5.99 2.00 1.19
CA VAL A 96 -5.14 2.60 0.18
C VAL A 96 -4.15 3.54 0.85
N ASN A 97 -2.87 3.26 0.66
CA ASN A 97 -1.81 4.13 1.14
C ASN A 97 -1.50 5.22 0.10
N THR A 98 -1.71 6.48 0.46
CA THR A 98 -1.32 7.65 -0.35
C THR A 98 -0.08 8.37 0.21
N ALA A 99 0.46 7.91 1.33
CA ALA A 99 1.66 8.43 2.00
C ALA A 99 2.95 7.76 1.44
N CYS A 100 3.92 7.43 2.31
CA CYS A 100 5.20 6.84 1.93
C CYS A 100 5.02 5.53 1.13
N PRO A 101 5.61 5.38 -0.07
CA PRO A 101 5.41 4.22 -0.93
C PRO A 101 6.00 2.90 -0.38
N ARG A 102 6.88 2.98 0.64
CA ARG A 102 7.40 1.80 1.35
C ARG A 102 6.32 1.13 2.19
N ILE A 103 5.31 1.89 2.63
CA ILE A 103 4.21 1.34 3.42
C ILE A 103 3.30 0.49 2.53
N GLY A 104 3.18 -0.80 2.90
CA GLY A 104 2.48 -1.83 2.12
C GLY A 104 3.34 -2.63 1.14
N THR A 105 4.65 -2.35 1.04
CA THR A 105 5.62 -3.18 0.30
C THR A 105 6.66 -3.82 1.22
N ASP A 106 7.25 -3.03 2.12
CA ASP A 106 8.25 -3.50 3.11
C ASP A 106 7.59 -3.97 4.42
N ASP A 107 6.40 -3.46 4.73
CA ASP A 107 5.73 -3.75 5.99
C ASP A 107 5.04 -5.12 5.97
N HIS A 108 5.54 -6.04 6.80
CA HIS A 108 4.92 -7.33 7.10
C HIS A 108 3.73 -7.15 8.04
N VAL A 109 2.72 -6.42 7.60
CA VAL A 109 1.54 -6.23 8.45
C VAL A 109 0.63 -7.44 8.36
N HIS A 110 0.41 -8.09 9.50
CA HIS A 110 -0.59 -9.15 9.66
C HIS A 110 -2.00 -8.56 9.81
N ILE A 111 -2.41 -7.68 8.90
CA ILE A 111 -3.79 -7.21 8.87
C ILE A 111 -4.61 -8.21 8.06
N GLY A 112 -5.78 -8.61 8.57
CA GLY A 112 -6.76 -9.39 7.80
C GLY A 112 -7.32 -8.65 6.58
N GLN A 113 -7.05 -7.34 6.47
CA GLN A 113 -7.55 -6.43 5.43
C GLN A 113 -6.49 -6.18 4.35
N ALA A 114 -6.93 -5.83 3.14
CA ALA A 114 -6.01 -5.55 2.04
C ALA A 114 -5.36 -4.17 2.18
N LEU A 115 -4.03 -4.09 2.17
CA LEU A 115 -3.29 -2.84 2.03
C LEU A 115 -2.73 -2.74 0.59
N GLY A 116 -3.16 -1.73 -0.16
CA GLY A 116 -2.76 -1.50 -1.55
C GLY A 116 -2.14 -0.12 -1.76
N ARG A 117 -1.27 -0.01 -2.78
CA ARG A 117 -0.77 1.28 -3.28
C ARG A 117 -1.82 1.94 -4.18
N ARG A 118 -1.77 3.28 -4.23
CA ARG A 118 -2.40 4.15 -5.24
C ARG A 118 -2.45 3.49 -6.64
N LEU A 119 -3.65 3.37 -7.20
CA LEU A 119 -3.89 3.13 -8.63
C LEU A 119 -3.46 4.36 -9.45
#